data_AF-A0A8T5U4X2-F1
#
_entry.id   AF-A0A8T5U4X2-F1
#
_cell.length_a   1.000
_cell.length_b   1.000
_cell.length_c   1.000
_cell.angle_alpha   90.00
_cell.angle_beta   90.00
_cell.angle_gamma   90.00
#
_symmetry.space_group_name_H-M   'P 1'
#
loop_
_entity.id
_entity.type
_entity.pdbx_description
1 polymer ?
#
loop_
_entity_poly.entity_id
_entity_poly.type
_entity_poly.pdbx_seq_one_letter_code
_entity_poly.pdbx_strand_id
1 'polypeptide(L)'
;IDEFSDKIEYFMISKGIPKENASEFIINHAKDKTLEITVPKMFLFQNLTYLKFGLAMDLQTHMGDEIEDVKFIEVYEKMPIPQTPTESVMQKVDEYNKEHEHDHEHEHDTEESD
;
A
#
# COMPACT_ATOMS: atom_id res chain seq x y z
N ILE A 1 14.80 13.38 23.53
CA ILE A 1 14.23 12.46 22.52
C ILE A 1 15.12 12.41 21.27
N ASP A 2 16.01 13.38 21.06
CA ASP A 2 16.72 13.53 19.77
C ASP A 2 17.84 12.51 19.53
N GLU A 3 18.73 12.23 20.49
CA GLU A 3 19.94 11.41 20.21
C GLU A 3 19.65 9.93 19.83
N PHE A 4 18.64 9.32 20.44
CA PHE A 4 18.30 7.91 20.17
C PHE A 4 17.72 7.75 18.76
N SER A 5 16.77 8.61 18.40
CA SER A 5 16.14 8.62 17.08
C SER A 5 17.14 8.98 15.98
N ASP A 6 18.03 9.96 16.24
CA ASP A 6 19.08 10.36 15.29
C ASP A 6 20.05 9.20 14.99
N LYS A 7 20.41 8.39 15.99
CA LYS A 7 21.25 7.20 15.81
C LYS A 7 20.56 6.15 14.93
N ILE A 8 19.27 5.89 15.17
CA ILE A 8 18.51 4.95 14.34
C ILE A 8 18.46 5.43 12.90
N GLU A 9 18.12 6.71 12.66
CA GLU A 9 18.07 7.29 11.32
C GLU A 9 19.45 7.19 10.63
N TYR A 10 20.54 7.47 11.35
CA TYR A 10 21.89 7.30 10.85
C TYR A 10 22.16 5.87 10.35
N PHE A 11 21.81 4.85 11.14
CA PHE A 11 21.99 3.46 10.72
C PHE A 11 21.08 3.07 9.56
N MET A 12 19.86 3.61 9.49
CA MET A 12 18.98 3.38 8.34
C MET A 12 19.60 3.92 7.05
N ILE A 13 20.11 5.15 7.08
CA ILE A 13 20.77 5.79 5.94
C ILE A 13 22.06 5.04 5.56
N SER A 14 22.86 4.61 6.53
CA SER A 14 24.11 3.88 6.26
C SER A 14 23.87 2.51 5.59
N LYS A 15 22.68 1.91 5.80
CA LYS A 15 22.24 0.68 5.11
C LYS A 15 21.60 0.91 3.75
N GLY A 16 21.58 2.16 3.27
CA GLY A 16 21.11 2.52 1.94
C GLY A 16 19.61 2.86 1.87
N ILE A 17 18.95 3.11 3.00
CA ILE A 17 17.62 3.75 2.99
C ILE A 17 17.83 5.22 2.63
N PRO A 18 17.19 5.75 1.57
CA PRO A 18 17.23 7.17 1.27
C PRO A 18 16.69 7.99 2.45
N LYS A 19 17.29 9.15 2.72
CA LYS A 19 16.94 9.97 3.89
C LYS A 19 15.45 10.34 3.91
N GLU A 20 14.90 10.65 2.74
CA GLU A 20 13.49 10.96 2.53
C GLU A 20 12.54 9.81 2.88
N ASN A 21 13.01 8.56 2.79
CA ASN A 21 12.22 7.37 3.14
C ASN A 21 12.41 6.93 4.59
N ALA A 22 13.51 7.33 5.25
CA ALA A 22 13.78 6.91 6.63
C ALA A 22 12.67 7.34 7.59
N SER A 23 12.10 8.54 7.39
CA SER A 23 10.97 9.06 8.18
C SER A 23 9.64 8.32 7.96
N GLU A 24 9.52 7.51 6.90
CA GLU A 24 8.29 6.74 6.65
C GLU A 24 8.20 5.50 7.55
N PHE A 25 9.32 5.05 8.11
CA PHE A 25 9.34 3.91 9.03
C PHE A 25 8.80 4.34 10.39
N ILE A 26 7.92 3.52 10.95
CA ILE A 26 7.40 3.75 12.30
C ILE A 26 8.29 3.02 13.29
N ILE A 27 8.93 3.79 14.18
CA ILE A 27 9.86 3.30 15.19
C ILE A 27 9.20 3.35 16.55
N ASN A 28 9.06 2.19 17.21
CA ASN A 28 8.61 2.09 18.59
C ASN A 28 9.68 1.42 19.44
N HIS A 29 10.04 2.03 20.57
CA HIS A 29 10.97 1.45 21.53
C HIS A 29 10.18 1.00 22.77
N ALA A 30 10.15 -0.31 23.00
CA ALA A 30 9.46 -0.91 24.11
C ALA A 30 10.35 -0.91 25.37
N LYS A 31 9.71 -1.03 26.54
CA LYS A 31 10.41 -0.98 27.85
C LYS A 31 11.37 -2.15 28.09
N ASP A 32 11.21 -3.24 27.34
CA ASP A 32 12.01 -4.46 27.42
C ASP A 32 13.23 -4.43 26.47
N LYS A 33 13.65 -3.24 26.03
CA LYS A 33 14.73 -3.05 25.05
C LYS A 33 14.43 -3.66 23.67
N THR A 34 13.17 -3.95 23.36
CA THR A 34 12.77 -4.28 21.99
C THR A 34 12.61 -3.00 21.17
N LEU A 35 13.26 -2.93 20.02
CA LEU A 35 12.98 -1.94 18.98
C LEU A 35 12.06 -2.56 17.91
N GLU A 36 10.88 -1.99 17.73
CA GLU A 36 9.94 -2.37 16.68
C GLU A 36 10.02 -1.36 15.53
N ILE A 37 10.29 -1.87 14.32
CA ILE A 37 10.43 -1.11 13.10
C ILE A 37 9.36 -1.56 12.12
N THR A 38 8.36 -0.72 11.87
CA THR A 38 7.34 -1.00 10.85
C THR A 38 7.83 -0.52 9.49
N VAL A 39 7.89 -1.44 8.55
CA VAL A 39 8.31 -1.17 7.17
C VAL A 39 7.13 -0.56 6.40
N PRO A 40 7.33 0.56 5.67
CA PRO A 40 6.28 1.16 4.84
C PRO A 40 5.77 0.18 3.78
N LYS A 41 4.45 0.16 3.52
CA LYS A 41 3.79 -0.80 2.61
C LYS A 41 4.36 -0.80 1.19
N MET A 42 4.79 0.36 0.71
CA MET A 42 5.31 0.55 -0.65
C MET A 42 6.84 0.61 -0.69
N PHE A 43 7.51 0.19 0.39
CA PHE A 43 8.97 0.16 0.45
C PHE A 43 9.51 -1.04 -0.34
N LEU A 44 9.59 -0.87 -1.66
CA LEU A 44 10.06 -1.88 -2.60
C LEU A 44 11.59 -1.84 -2.67
N PHE A 45 12.25 -2.53 -1.73
CA PHE A 45 13.69 -2.65 -1.69
C PHE A 45 14.13 -4.08 -2.06
N GLN A 46 14.87 -4.23 -3.15
CA GLN A 46 15.20 -5.54 -3.75
C GLN A 46 15.91 -6.50 -2.79
N ASN A 47 16.63 -5.99 -1.80
CA ASN A 47 17.37 -6.77 -0.80
C ASN A 47 16.90 -6.47 0.63
N LEU A 48 15.59 -6.25 0.83
CA LEU A 48 15.01 -5.86 2.12
C LEU A 48 15.44 -6.79 3.27
N THR A 49 15.51 -8.10 3.03
CA THR A 49 15.97 -9.07 4.03
C THR A 49 17.39 -8.79 4.52
N TYR A 50 18.34 -8.53 3.61
CA TYR A 50 19.73 -8.22 3.98
C TYR A 50 19.84 -6.87 4.70
N LEU A 51 19.05 -5.89 4.27
CA LEU A 51 18.95 -4.60 4.93
C LEU A 51 18.48 -4.78 6.38
N LYS A 52 17.42 -5.57 6.62
CA LYS A 52 16.89 -5.85 7.96
C LYS A 52 17.94 -6.50 8.87
N PHE A 53 18.61 -7.55 8.38
CA PHE A 53 19.65 -8.23 9.15
C PHE A 53 20.81 -7.29 9.47
N GLY A 54 21.31 -6.55 8.47
CA GLY A 54 22.41 -5.62 8.66
C GLY A 54 22.05 -4.49 9.62
N LEU A 55 20.84 -3.94 9.51
CA LEU A 55 20.35 -2.88 10.38
C LEU A 55 20.19 -3.37 11.82
N ALA A 56 19.58 -4.55 12.03
CA ALA A 56 19.46 -5.14 13.36
C ALA A 56 20.82 -5.38 14.01
N MET A 57 21.77 -5.93 13.25
CA MET A 57 23.12 -6.20 13.74
C MET A 57 23.83 -4.92 14.17
N ASP A 58 23.78 -3.86 13.36
CA ASP A 58 24.41 -2.57 13.70
C ASP A 58 23.76 -1.96 14.95
N LEU A 59 22.43 -1.97 15.03
CA LEU A 59 21.70 -1.42 16.17
C LEU A 59 22.04 -2.17 17.46
N GLN A 60 22.00 -3.51 17.45
CA GLN A 60 22.34 -4.32 18.63
C GLN A 60 23.83 -4.23 19.01
N THR A 61 24.72 -4.02 18.03
CA THR A 61 26.17 -3.88 18.28
C THR A 61 26.51 -2.52 18.88
N HIS A 62 25.89 -1.46 18.39
CA HIS A 62 26.26 -0.08 18.74
C HIS A 62 25.33 0.58 19.77
N MET A 63 24.15 0.01 19.98
CA MET A 63 23.13 0.49 20.92
C MET A 63 22.65 -0.67 21.81
N GLY A 64 23.52 -1.64 22.10
CA GLY A 64 23.19 -2.85 22.85
C GLY A 64 22.77 -2.61 24.31
N ASP A 65 23.14 -1.46 24.88
CA ASP A 65 22.68 -1.05 26.20
C ASP A 65 21.18 -0.70 26.19
N GLU A 66 20.66 -0.20 25.05
CA GLU A 66 19.28 0.24 24.86
C GLU A 66 18.42 -0.74 24.05
N ILE A 67 19.03 -1.56 23.19
CA ILE A 67 18.36 -2.42 22.22
C ILE A 67 18.93 -3.84 22.32
N GLU A 68 18.11 -4.76 22.82
CA GLU A 68 18.43 -6.20 22.88
C GLU A 68 17.82 -6.93 21.68
N ASP A 69 16.56 -6.62 21.34
CA ASP A 69 15.83 -7.25 20.25
C ASP A 69 15.40 -6.22 19.21
N VAL A 70 15.42 -6.61 17.92
CA VAL A 70 14.90 -5.80 16.82
C VAL A 70 13.83 -6.61 16.07
N LYS A 71 12.61 -6.06 16.01
CA LYS A 71 11.46 -6.66 15.31
C LYS A 71 11.12 -5.82 14.08
N PHE A 72 11.08 -6.46 12.92
CA PHE A 72 10.56 -5.83 11.71
C PHE A 72 9.12 -6.27 11.47
N ILE A 73 8.23 -5.29 11.28
CA ILE A 73 6.80 -5.52 11.04
C ILE A 73 6.49 -5.14 9.60
N GLU A 74 5.97 -6.09 8.83
CA GLU A 74 5.40 -5.87 7.50
C GLU A 74 3.90 -6.17 7.55
N VAL A 75 3.08 -5.24 7.07
CA VAL A 75 1.63 -5.38 7.08
C VAL A 75 1.13 -5.59 5.66
N TYR A 76 0.64 -6.80 5.38
CA TYR A 76 -0.01 -7.17 4.13
C TYR A 76 -1.53 -7.08 4.31
N GLU A 77 -2.13 -5.97 3.87
CA GLU A 77 -3.56 -5.76 3.99
C GLU A 77 -4.32 -6.33 2.80
N LYS A 78 -5.57 -6.76 3.06
CA LYS A 78 -6.50 -7.11 1.99
C LYS A 78 -6.76 -5.87 1.14
N MET A 79 -6.55 -5.97 -0.18
CA MET A 79 -6.89 -4.86 -1.08
C MET A 79 -8.38 -4.50 -0.92
N PRO A 80 -8.72 -3.20 -0.84
CA PRO A 80 -10.11 -2.79 -0.85
C PRO A 80 -10.75 -3.31 -2.13
N ILE A 81 -11.89 -4.00 -1.99
CA ILE A 81 -12.66 -4.41 -3.16
C ILE A 81 -13.11 -3.10 -3.83
N PRO A 82 -12.79 -2.87 -5.12
CA PRO A 82 -13.34 -1.75 -5.84
C PRO A 82 -14.85 -1.77 -5.64
N GLN A 83 -15.45 -0.66 -5.22
CA GLN A 83 -16.91 -0.59 -5.13
C GLN A 83 -17.44 -0.96 -6.51
N THR A 84 -18.07 -2.12 -6.63
CA THR A 84 -18.78 -2.50 -7.83
C THR A 84 -19.75 -1.36 -8.11
N PRO A 85 -19.77 -0.78 -9.33
CA PRO A 85 -20.80 0.18 -9.68
C PRO A 85 -22.14 -0.42 -9.28
N THR A 86 -22.91 0.30 -8.46
CA THR A 86 -24.21 -0.16 -7.97
C THR A 86 -25.20 -0.36 -9.13
N GLU A 87 -24.86 0.20 -10.29
CA GLU A 87 -25.50 -0.07 -11.57
C GLU A 87 -24.88 -1.33 -12.18
N SER A 88 -25.63 -2.44 -12.12
CA SER A 88 -25.30 -3.64 -12.89
C SER A 88 -25.20 -3.25 -14.37
N VAL A 89 -24.20 -3.79 -15.09
CA VAL A 89 -24.14 -3.68 -16.56
C VAL A 89 -25.48 -4.08 -17.18
N MET A 90 -26.22 -5.01 -16.56
CA MET A 90 -27.57 -5.38 -16.99
C MET A 90 -28.58 -4.23 -16.88
N GLN A 91 -28.51 -3.38 -15.85
CA GLN A 91 -29.39 -2.21 -15.76
C GLN A 91 -29.12 -1.19 -16.88
N LYS A 92 -27.85 -0.98 -17.24
CA LYS A 92 -27.48 -0.12 -18.37
C LYS A 92 -27.92 -0.69 -19.71
N VAL A 93 -27.85 -2.01 -19.87
CA VAL A 93 -28.35 -2.70 -21.07
C VAL A 93 -29.88 -2.64 -21.14
N ASP A 94 -30.57 -2.80 -20.01
CA ASP A 94 -32.03 -2.72 -19.93
C ASP A 94 -32.54 -1.29 -20.19
N GLU A 95 -31.85 -0.27 -19.69
CA GLU A 95 -32.17 1.15 -19.98
C GLU A 95 -31.91 1.48 -21.46
N TYR A 96 -30.77 1.05 -22.02
CA TYR A 96 -30.47 1.24 -23.44
C TYR A 96 -31.52 0.58 -24.36
N ASN A 97 -31.92 -0.65 -24.04
CA ASN A 97 -32.95 -1.37 -24.80
C ASN A 97 -34.32 -0.70 -24.68
N LYS A 98 -34.69 -0.18 -23.50
CA LYS A 98 -35.95 0.57 -23.33
C LYS A 98 -35.96 1.90 -24.06
N GLU A 99 -34.82 2.60 -24.14
CA GLU A 99 -34.71 3.82 -24.93
C GLU A 99 -34.78 3.55 -26.44
N HIS A 100 -34.28 2.40 -26.91
CA HIS A 100 -34.27 2.03 -28.33
C HIS A 100 -35.49 1.21 -28.80
N GLU A 101 -36.30 0.64 -27.90
CA GLU A 101 -37.57 0.00 -28.27
C GLU A 101 -38.65 1.02 -28.72
N HIS A 102 -38.48 2.31 -28.39
CA HIS A 102 -39.45 3.35 -28.76
C HIS A 102 -39.27 3.89 -30.20
N ASP A 103 -38.17 3.55 -30.88
CA ASP A 103 -37.84 4.04 -32.23
C ASP A 103 -38.29 3.12 -33.38
N HIS A 104 -38.89 1.95 -33.09
CA HIS A 104 -39.23 0.95 -34.12
C HIS A 104 -40.71 0.88 -34.54
N GLU A 105 -41.59 1.76 -34.06
CA GLU A 105 -43.02 1.75 -34.43
C GLU A 105 -43.43 2.74 -35.54
N HIS A 106 -42.50 3.26 -36.33
CA HIS A 106 -42.82 4.20 -37.43
C HIS A 106 -42.19 3.87 -38.79
N GLU A 107 -42.19 2.60 -39.21
CA GLU A 107 -41.96 2.26 -40.63
C GLU A 107 -42.88 1.11 -41.08
N HIS A 108 -44.18 1.39 -41.20
CA HIS A 108 -45.05 0.54 -42.01
C HIS A 108 -46.21 1.39 -42.53
N ASP A 109 -46.04 1.95 -43.73
CA ASP A 109 -47.08 2.20 -44.74
C ASP A 109 -46.61 3.28 -45.73
N THR A 110 -45.96 2.87 -46.81
CA THR A 110 -46.19 3.40 -48.17
C THR A 110 -45.31 2.65 -49.17
N GLU A 111 -45.84 1.60 -49.78
CA GLU A 111 -45.48 1.23 -51.16
C GLU A 111 -46.73 0.65 -51.86
N GLU A 112 -47.50 1.53 -52.48
CA GLU A 112 -48.42 1.18 -53.58
C GLU A 112 -48.13 2.16 -54.71
N SER A 113 -47.65 1.67 -55.87
CA SER A 113 -48.02 2.09 -57.24
C SER A 113 -46.93 1.69 -58.25
N ASP A 114 -47.22 0.69 -59.06
CA ASP A 114 -47.00 0.70 -60.52
C ASP A 114 -48.07 -0.17 -61.20
#